data_AF-A0A5S3XRX1-F1
#
_entry.id   AF-A0A5S3XRX1-F1
#
_cell.length_a   1.000
_cell.length_b   1.000
_cell.length_c   1.000
_cell.angle_alpha   90.00
_cell.angle_beta   90.00
_cell.angle_gamma   90.00
#
_symmetry.space_group_name_H-M   'P 1'
#
loop_
_entity.id
_entity.type
_entity.pdbx_description
1 polymer ?
#
loop_
_entity_poly.entity_id
_entity_poly.type
_entity_poly.pdbx_seq_one_letter_code
_entity_poly.pdbx_strand_id
1 'polypeptide(L)'
;KLSRGVDDECKTHELAEAAVRAGPSRLAIHARTKRDGYTPPAYCEKIPPFNKYKNFSVGANSDNWKVEDAIIWHNNSHCQDLLL
;
A
#
# COMPACT_ATOMS: atom_id res chain seq x y z
N LYS A 1 -8.73 1.56 4.23
CA LYS A 1 -7.66 2.11 3.37
C LYS A 1 -6.77 3.00 4.22
N LEU A 2 -5.45 2.85 4.15
CA LEU A 2 -4.50 3.74 4.83
C LEU A 2 -3.44 4.25 3.83
N SER A 3 -2.85 5.41 4.13
CA SER A 3 -1.72 5.97 3.38
C SER A 3 -0.39 5.60 4.03
N ARG A 4 0.72 5.66 3.29
CA ARG A 4 2.08 5.37 3.78
C ARG A 4 2.65 6.41 4.77
N GLY A 5 1.80 7.05 5.56
CA GLY A 5 2.17 8.13 6.48
C GLY A 5 1.52 9.46 6.13
N VAL A 6 1.60 10.40 7.07
CA VAL A 6 1.12 11.79 6.90
C VAL A 6 2.24 12.67 6.37
N ASP A 7 3.41 12.64 7.03
CA ASP A 7 4.58 13.47 6.75
C ASP A 7 5.86 12.66 6.45
N ASP A 8 5.94 11.43 6.98
CA ASP A 8 7.03 10.47 6.83
C ASP A 8 6.45 9.05 7.01
N GLU A 9 7.13 8.07 6.42
CA GLU A 9 6.81 6.65 6.37
C GLU A 9 7.01 5.95 7.72
N CYS A 10 7.71 6.58 8.66
CA CYS A 10 8.05 6.03 9.98
C CYS A 10 6.84 5.45 10.74
N LYS A 11 5.65 6.07 10.61
CA LYS A 11 4.43 5.63 11.32
C LYS A 11 3.60 4.57 10.57
N THR A 12 3.98 4.23 9.34
CA THR A 12 3.14 3.34 8.51
C THR A 12 3.05 1.94 9.08
N HIS A 13 4.14 1.44 9.67
CA HIS A 13 4.16 0.12 10.30
C HIS A 13 3.24 0.06 11.52
N GLU A 14 3.33 1.02 12.43
CA GLU A 14 2.47 1.08 13.62
C GLU A 14 0.99 1.21 13.26
N LEU A 15 0.67 2.04 12.26
CA LEU A 15 -0.70 2.20 11.75
C LEU A 15 -1.21 0.93 11.08
N ALA A 16 -0.36 0.26 10.30
CA ALA A 16 -0.71 -1.03 9.70
C ALA A 16 -0.95 -2.08 10.79
N GLU A 17 -0.10 -2.17 11.82
CA GLU A 17 -0.26 -3.10 12.95
C GLU A 17 -1.52 -2.81 13.77
N ALA A 18 -1.85 -1.54 14.00
CA ALA A 18 -3.11 -1.16 14.63
C ALA A 18 -4.31 -1.57 13.77
N ALA A 19 -4.24 -1.34 12.45
CA ALA A 19 -5.29 -1.76 11.51
C ALA A 19 -5.43 -3.28 11.46
N VAL A 20 -4.33 -4.04 11.46
CA VAL A 20 -4.31 -5.52 11.53
C VAL A 20 -5.03 -6.02 12.77
N ARG A 21 -4.72 -5.44 13.93
CA ARG A 21 -5.30 -5.86 15.22
C ARG A 21 -6.82 -5.66 15.28
N ALA A 22 -7.37 -4.75 14.49
CA ALA A 22 -8.82 -4.59 14.35
C ALA A 22 -9.49 -5.73 13.56
N GLY A 23 -8.72 -6.63 12.95
CA GLY A 23 -9.21 -7.82 12.25
C GLY A 23 -9.94 -7.56 10.92
N PRO A 24 -9.43 -6.71 10.01
CA PRO A 24 -10.08 -6.50 8.72
C PRO A 24 -9.90 -7.73 7.82
N SER A 25 -10.85 -7.95 6.91
CA SER A 25 -10.71 -8.96 5.85
C SER A 25 -9.66 -8.58 4.80
N ARG A 26 -9.36 -7.28 4.64
CA ARG A 26 -8.39 -6.75 3.68
C ARG A 26 -7.81 -5.42 4.14
N LEU A 27 -6.55 -5.17 3.80
CA LEU A 27 -5.87 -3.91 4.02
C LEU A 27 -5.36 -3.33 2.69
N ALA A 28 -5.85 -2.14 2.33
CA ALA A 28 -5.32 -1.41 1.17
C ALA A 28 -4.34 -0.32 1.64
N ILE A 29 -3.14 -0.32 1.07
CA ILE A 29 -2.08 0.66 1.34
C ILE A 29 -1.89 1.53 0.11
N HIS A 30 -2.15 2.84 0.27
CA HIS A 30 -1.89 3.82 -0.77
C HIS A 30 -0.39 4.06 -0.88
N ALA A 31 0.21 3.90 -2.06
CA ALA A 31 1.66 3.97 -2.26
C ALA A 31 2.27 5.39 -2.16
N ARG A 32 1.53 6.33 -1.58
CA ARG A 32 1.93 7.71 -1.33
C ARG A 32 1.59 8.08 0.12
N THR A 33 2.35 8.99 0.68
CA THR A 33 1.99 9.66 1.93
C THR A 33 0.84 10.65 1.68
N LYS A 34 0.24 11.19 2.74
CA LYS A 34 -0.75 12.27 2.57
C LYS A 34 -0.12 13.53 1.95
N ARG A 35 1.15 13.83 2.29
CA ARG A 35 1.88 14.98 1.77
C ARG A 35 2.14 14.91 0.27
N ASP A 36 2.50 13.73 -0.22
CA ASP A 36 2.73 13.50 -1.66
C ASP A 36 1.45 13.77 -2.49
N GLY A 37 0.28 13.67 -1.87
CA GLY A 37 -1.00 13.88 -2.52
C GLY A 37 -1.17 12.93 -3.72
N TYR A 38 -1.50 13.49 -4.87
CA TYR A 38 -1.63 12.77 -6.14
C TYR A 38 -0.43 12.95 -7.07
N THR A 39 0.64 13.56 -6.57
CA THR A 39 1.84 13.86 -7.36
C THR A 39 2.66 12.58 -7.57
N PRO A 40 3.04 12.24 -8.81
CA PRO A 40 3.95 11.13 -9.07
C PRO A 40 5.36 11.37 -8.47
N PRO A 41 6.13 10.29 -8.19
CA PRO A 41 5.79 8.88 -8.40
C PRO A 41 4.99 8.29 -7.22
N ALA A 42 4.39 7.12 -7.46
CA ALA A 42 3.80 6.30 -6.41
C ALA A 42 4.75 5.12 -6.10
N TYR A 43 5.03 4.87 -4.82
CA TYR A 43 6.14 4.04 -4.35
C TYR A 43 5.69 2.62 -3.95
N CYS A 44 5.27 1.82 -4.93
CA CYS A 44 4.74 0.46 -4.71
C CYS A 44 5.77 -0.51 -4.11
N GLU A 45 7.05 -0.32 -4.43
CA GLU A 45 8.20 -1.09 -3.94
C GLU A 45 8.40 -1.00 -2.42
N LYS A 46 7.70 -0.07 -1.76
CA LYS A 46 7.75 0.10 -0.31
C LYS A 46 6.58 -0.56 0.43
N ILE A 47 5.73 -1.30 -0.29
CA ILE A 47 4.61 -2.09 0.27
C ILE A 47 4.99 -3.52 0.71
N PRO A 48 6.01 -4.21 0.14
CA PRO A 48 6.35 -5.58 0.52
C PRO A 48 6.51 -5.87 2.03
N PRO A 49 7.04 -4.95 2.87
CA PRO A 49 7.13 -5.18 4.31
C PRO A 49 5.78 -5.47 5.00
N PHE A 50 4.66 -5.04 4.42
CA PHE A 50 3.32 -5.27 4.97
C PHE A 50 2.76 -6.65 4.60
N ASN A 51 3.34 -7.36 3.63
CA ASN A 51 2.90 -8.72 3.27
C ASN A 51 3.25 -9.77 4.35
N LYS A 52 3.98 -9.38 5.40
CA LYS A 52 4.25 -10.24 6.57
C LYS A 52 2.98 -10.70 7.30
N TYR A 53 1.87 -9.98 7.15
CA TYR A 53 0.61 -10.31 7.80
C TYR A 53 -0.19 -11.34 6.98
N LYS A 54 -0.02 -12.63 7.29
CA LYS A 54 -0.60 -13.73 6.51
C LYS A 54 -2.12 -13.92 6.67
N ASN A 55 -2.74 -13.26 7.64
CA ASN A 55 -4.14 -13.50 8.02
C ASN A 55 -5.15 -12.65 7.22
N PHE A 56 -4.69 -11.74 6.38
CA PHE A 56 -5.56 -10.92 5.52
C PHE A 56 -4.80 -10.49 4.26
N SER A 57 -5.53 -10.14 3.21
CA SER A 57 -4.90 -9.68 1.97
C SER A 57 -4.44 -8.24 2.08
N VAL A 58 -3.20 -7.97 1.67
CA VAL A 58 -2.67 -6.62 1.48
C VAL A 58 -2.77 -6.28 -0.01
N GLY A 59 -3.44 -5.17 -0.29
CA GLY A 59 -3.56 -4.63 -1.64
C GLY A 59 -2.79 -3.34 -1.82
N ALA A 60 -2.02 -3.25 -2.90
CA ALA A 60 -1.35 -2.02 -3.30
C ALA A 60 -2.34 -1.10 -4.02
N ASN A 61 -2.42 0.17 -3.59
CA ASN A 61 -3.30 1.17 -4.19
C ASN A 61 -2.50 2.36 -4.72
N SER A 62 -2.77 2.73 -5.96
CA SER A 62 -2.44 4.04 -6.54
C SER A 62 -3.52 4.42 -7.53
N ASP A 63 -3.60 5.71 -7.81
CA ASP A 63 -4.37 6.23 -8.93
C ASP A 63 -3.51 6.18 -10.22
N ASN A 64 -2.81 5.07 -10.47
CA ASN A 64 -2.10 4.86 -11.73
C ASN A 64 -3.07 4.29 -12.76
N TRP A 65 -3.24 5.02 -13.86
CA TRP A 65 -4.31 4.79 -14.84
C TRP A 65 -3.87 3.94 -16.06
N LYS A 66 -2.69 3.32 -16.03
CA LYS A 66 -2.13 2.57 -17.16
C LYS A 66 -2.04 1.09 -16.85
N VAL A 67 -2.55 0.26 -17.75
CA VAL A 67 -2.53 -1.21 -17.61
C VAL A 67 -1.10 -1.75 -17.62
N GLU A 68 -0.21 -1.08 -18.37
CA GLU A 68 1.21 -1.44 -18.46
C GLU A 68 1.92 -1.32 -17.11
N ASP A 69 1.50 -0.35 -16.29
CA ASP A 69 2.05 -0.14 -14.94
C ASP A 69 1.59 -1.23 -13.98
N ALA A 70 0.43 -1.87 -14.22
CA ALA A 70 -0.14 -2.88 -13.34
C ALA A 70 0.78 -4.09 -13.18
N ILE A 71 1.46 -4.53 -14.25
CA ILE A 71 2.42 -5.64 -14.19
C ILE A 71 3.63 -5.26 -13.32
N ILE A 72 4.19 -4.07 -13.53
CA ILE A 72 5.32 -3.56 -12.75
C ILE A 72 4.92 -3.44 -11.28
N TRP A 73 3.72 -2.93 -11.02
CA TRP A 73 3.16 -2.78 -9.69
C TRP A 73 2.94 -4.11 -8.97
N HIS A 74 2.39 -5.10 -9.68
CA HIS A 74 2.22 -6.44 -9.12
C HIS A 74 3.57 -7.01 -8.71
N ASN A 75 4.57 -6.91 -9.58
CA ASN A 75 5.93 -7.42 -9.33
C ASN A 75 6.61 -6.69 -8.16
N ASN A 76 6.53 -5.36 -8.10
CA ASN A 76 7.26 -4.57 -7.12
C ASN A 76 6.58 -4.52 -5.74
N SER A 77 5.25 -4.55 -5.69
CA SER A 77 4.51 -4.52 -4.43
C SER A 77 4.41 -5.90 -3.76
N HIS A 78 4.64 -6.97 -4.54
CA HIS A 78 4.40 -8.35 -4.13
C HIS A 78 2.98 -8.60 -3.57
N CYS A 79 2.05 -7.70 -3.89
CA CYS A 79 0.66 -7.82 -3.46
C CYS A 79 -0.09 -8.67 -4.49
N GLN A 80 -0.86 -9.63 -3.98
CA GLN A 80 -1.74 -10.43 -4.83
C GLN A 80 -2.89 -9.59 -5.41
N ASP A 81 -3.21 -8.50 -4.71
CA ASP A 81 -4.27 -7.58 -5.00
C ASP A 81 -3.72 -6.21 -5.41
N LEU A 82 -4.18 -5.68 -6.55
CA LEU A 82 -4.02 -4.28 -6.93
C LEU A 82 -5.37 -3.58 -6.83
N LEU A 83 -5.39 -2.38 -6.27
CA LEU A 83 -6.56 -1.50 -6.28
C LEU A 83 -6.22 -0.31 -7.19
N LEU A 84 -6.82 -0.30 -8.38
CA LEU A 84 -6.76 0.77 -9.37
C LEU A 84 -7.81 1.85 -9.07
#